data_AF-A0A956IWW4-F1
#
_entry.id   AF-A0A956IWW4-F1
#
_cell.length_a   1.000
_cell.length_b   1.000
_cell.length_c   1.000
_cell.angle_alpha   90.00
_cell.angle_beta   90.00
_cell.angle_gamma   90.00
#
_symmetry.space_group_name_H-M   'P 1'
#
loop_
_entity.id
_entity.type
_entity.pdbx_description
1 polymer ?
#
loop_
_entity_poly.entity_id
_entity_poly.type
_entity_poly.pdbx_seq_one_letter_code
_entity_poly.pdbx_strand_id
1 'polypeptide(L)'
;MRERGSMLGAVARSAVVLVLSTAACRSTTPAGQGAPIGAAAIAPERVAPEYREDLRAVQSAQQADPAGAAVVQAADRLLGRDPPYNLRLAAVHAKVGHAYLNGDDAIAIRWADEILGAGASAEAAGDAAEAGIVADLKRLRALLHARSGDPAFALTALDEAERARAITPGDLWAGRALASERAGSAAHAVHALGMWRSEVADGSPEARYIESRLAALATTAPDALRRVAARSPGTPAALCMAIMAGDSPVAAEPSWITACAPRKVRVGVLLPR
;
A
#
# COMPACT_ATOMS: atom_id res chain seq x y z
N MET A 1 -38.48 -32.20 63.81
CA MET A 1 -37.36 -33.16 63.94
C MET A 1 -36.51 -33.09 62.67
N ARG A 2 -35.19 -32.91 62.86
CA ARG A 2 -34.05 -33.05 61.92
C ARG A 2 -33.94 -32.04 60.77
N GLU A 3 -33.06 -31.03 60.87
CA GLU A 3 -31.57 -31.02 60.70
C GLU A 3 -31.18 -30.70 59.23
N ARG A 4 -30.74 -29.46 58.96
CA ARG A 4 -29.33 -29.01 58.83
C ARG A 4 -28.59 -29.60 57.62
N GLY A 5 -28.14 -28.71 56.74
CA GLY A 5 -27.19 -29.04 55.67
C GLY A 5 -26.78 -27.82 54.85
N SER A 6 -26.10 -26.85 55.47
CA SER A 6 -25.31 -25.84 54.75
C SER A 6 -24.25 -26.55 53.91
N MET A 7 -24.20 -26.27 52.61
CA MET A 7 -22.98 -26.39 51.82
C MET A 7 -22.65 -25.03 51.21
N LEU A 8 -21.72 -24.34 51.90
CA LEU A 8 -20.89 -23.31 51.34
C LEU A 8 -20.09 -23.92 50.18
N GLY A 9 -20.50 -23.62 48.94
CA GLY A 9 -19.73 -23.90 47.73
C GLY A 9 -18.89 -22.68 47.37
N ALA A 10 -17.58 -22.87 47.37
CA ALA A 10 -16.57 -21.83 47.28
C ALA A 10 -16.61 -20.99 45.99
N VAL A 11 -16.28 -19.72 46.18
CA VAL A 11 -15.98 -18.70 45.20
C VAL A 11 -14.80 -19.15 44.31
N ALA A 12 -15.02 -19.22 43.01
CA ALA A 12 -13.95 -19.14 42.01
C ALA A 12 -14.42 -18.25 40.85
N ARG A 13 -14.45 -16.94 41.10
CA ARG A 13 -14.55 -15.94 40.02
C ARG A 13 -13.20 -15.93 39.31
N SER A 14 -13.07 -16.76 38.28
CA SER A 14 -11.99 -16.64 37.30
C SER A 14 -12.19 -15.35 36.50
N ALA A 15 -11.61 -14.27 37.00
CA ALA A 15 -11.42 -13.04 36.23
C ALA A 15 -10.36 -13.34 35.17
N VAL A 16 -10.81 -13.69 33.96
CA VAL A 16 -9.96 -13.66 32.78
C VAL A 16 -9.63 -12.19 32.51
N VAL A 17 -8.45 -11.78 32.94
CA VAL A 17 -7.86 -10.50 32.53
C VAL A 17 -7.45 -10.68 31.07
N LEU A 18 -8.34 -10.28 30.16
CA LEU A 18 -7.99 -9.99 28.77
C LEU A 18 -7.08 -8.76 28.80
N VAL A 19 -5.77 -9.01 28.86
CA VAL A 19 -4.78 -8.00 28.51
C VAL A 19 -4.95 -7.75 27.02
N LEU A 20 -5.80 -6.77 26.70
CA LEU A 20 -5.84 -6.10 25.41
C LEU A 20 -4.51 -5.36 25.28
N SER A 21 -3.50 -6.09 24.83
CA SER A 21 -2.25 -5.52 24.36
C SER A 21 -2.56 -4.68 23.12
N THR A 22 -3.00 -3.43 23.33
CA THR A 22 -3.05 -2.38 22.31
C THR A 22 -1.62 -1.91 21.97
N ALA A 23 -0.66 -2.83 21.98
CA ALA A 23 0.65 -2.65 21.40
C ALA A 23 0.43 -2.56 19.89
N ALA A 24 0.11 -1.33 19.46
CA ALA A 24 0.25 -0.79 18.13
C ALA A 24 0.39 -1.88 17.07
N CYS A 25 -0.76 -2.34 16.55
CA CYS A 25 -0.83 -2.74 15.15
C CYS A 25 -0.50 -1.51 14.29
N ARG A 26 0.76 -1.03 14.35
CA ARG A 26 1.35 -0.31 13.23
C ARG A 26 1.45 -1.37 12.16
N SER A 27 0.39 -1.44 11.37
CA SER A 27 0.37 -2.06 10.07
C SER A 27 1.72 -1.74 9.44
N THR A 28 2.60 -2.73 9.31
CA THR A 28 3.77 -2.61 8.46
C THR A 28 3.19 -2.38 7.08
N THR A 29 3.08 -1.11 6.68
CA THR A 29 2.40 -0.68 5.46
C THR A 29 3.14 -1.31 4.28
N PRO A 30 2.57 -2.35 3.64
CA PRO A 30 3.30 -3.16 2.69
C PRO A 30 2.96 -2.65 1.30
N ALA A 31 3.54 -1.52 0.89
CA ALA A 31 3.47 -1.08 -0.51
C ALA A 31 4.47 0.04 -0.82
N GLY A 32 5.35 -0.21 -1.79
CA GLY A 32 5.78 0.82 -2.75
C GLY A 32 6.49 2.06 -2.19
N GLN A 33 7.29 1.94 -1.12
CA GLN A 33 8.13 3.07 -0.67
C GLN A 33 9.34 3.36 -1.59
N GLY A 34 9.42 2.73 -2.76
CA GLY A 34 10.60 2.81 -3.64
C GLY A 34 10.65 4.07 -4.51
N ALA A 35 9.49 4.62 -4.90
CA ALA A 35 9.47 5.87 -5.66
C ALA A 35 9.49 7.05 -4.68
N PRO A 36 10.51 7.93 -4.70
CA PRO A 36 10.43 9.18 -3.96
C PRO A 36 9.15 9.89 -4.39
N ILE A 37 8.30 10.27 -3.43
CA ILE A 37 7.16 11.15 -3.70
C ILE A 37 7.76 12.40 -4.34
N GLY A 38 7.42 12.60 -5.61
CA GLY A 38 8.31 13.23 -6.57
C GLY A 38 8.56 14.69 -6.25
N ALA A 39 9.84 15.07 -6.27
CA ALA A 39 10.36 16.42 -6.15
C ALA A 39 10.01 17.34 -7.35
N ALA A 40 8.77 17.27 -7.86
CA ALA A 40 8.24 18.23 -8.80
C ALA A 40 8.09 19.58 -8.08
N ALA A 41 9.20 20.29 -7.99
CA ALA A 41 9.30 21.55 -7.28
C ALA A 41 8.90 22.67 -8.23
N ILE A 42 7.87 23.41 -7.85
CA ILE A 42 7.64 24.74 -8.43
C ILE A 42 8.88 25.57 -8.15
N ALA A 43 9.48 26.10 -9.21
CA ALA A 43 10.71 26.85 -9.11
C ALA A 43 10.48 28.15 -8.31
N PRO A 44 11.21 28.42 -7.20
CA PRO A 44 10.93 29.55 -6.31
C PRO A 44 10.95 30.93 -7.00
N GLU A 45 11.70 31.08 -8.08
CA GLU A 45 11.79 32.30 -8.88
C GLU A 45 10.51 32.61 -9.68
N ARG A 46 9.64 31.60 -9.90
CA ARG A 46 8.33 31.76 -10.54
C ARG A 46 7.22 32.07 -9.54
N VAL A 47 7.57 32.18 -8.27
CA VAL A 47 6.63 32.39 -7.16
C VAL A 47 6.69 33.85 -6.73
N ALA A 48 5.50 34.43 -6.56
CA ALA A 48 5.38 35.80 -6.08
C ALA A 48 6.13 35.94 -4.73
N PRO A 49 6.90 37.03 -4.52
CA PRO A 49 7.80 37.20 -3.38
C PRO A 49 7.18 36.82 -2.04
N GLU A 50 5.92 37.17 -1.86
CA GLU A 50 5.15 36.98 -0.65
C GLU A 50 4.93 35.50 -0.27
N TYR A 51 5.01 34.54 -1.20
CA TYR A 51 4.81 33.10 -0.95
C TYR A 51 6.11 32.28 -0.99
N ARG A 52 7.25 32.88 -1.37
CA ARG A 52 8.50 32.12 -1.57
C ARG A 52 9.00 31.45 -0.30
N GLU A 53 8.92 32.13 0.84
CA GLU A 53 9.38 31.57 2.12
C GLU A 53 8.51 30.40 2.58
N ASP A 54 7.18 30.52 2.44
CA ASP A 54 6.25 29.45 2.78
C ASP A 54 6.45 28.23 1.88
N LEU A 55 6.62 28.42 0.56
CA LEU A 55 6.94 27.31 -0.34
C LEU A 55 8.28 26.64 0.01
N ARG A 56 9.33 27.43 0.31
CA ARG A 56 10.61 26.87 0.76
C ARG A 56 10.47 26.10 2.06
N ALA A 57 9.61 26.54 2.98
CA ALA A 57 9.36 25.83 4.22
C ALA A 57 8.72 24.45 3.96
N VAL A 58 7.75 24.37 3.03
CA VAL A 58 7.17 23.08 2.60
C VAL A 58 8.24 22.18 2.00
N GLN A 59 9.03 22.68 1.05
CA GLN A 59 10.09 21.90 0.39
C GLN A 59 11.15 21.42 1.37
N SER A 60 11.59 22.29 2.29
CA SER A 60 12.57 21.95 3.33
C SER A 60 12.03 20.89 4.28
N ALA A 61 10.75 20.97 4.67
CA ALA A 61 10.13 19.97 5.52
C ALA A 61 10.04 18.61 4.82
N GLN A 62 9.63 18.57 3.55
CA GLN A 62 9.57 17.33 2.76
C GLN A 62 10.95 16.68 2.58
N GLN A 63 12.00 17.48 2.36
CA GLN A 63 13.36 17.00 2.22
C GLN A 63 13.94 16.46 3.54
N ALA A 64 13.59 17.09 4.67
CA ALA A 64 14.07 16.70 5.98
C ALA A 64 13.39 15.40 6.48
N ASP A 65 12.06 15.36 6.43
CA ASP A 65 11.27 14.19 6.79
C ASP A 65 9.88 14.26 6.11
N PRO A 66 9.67 13.54 5.00
CA PRO A 66 8.40 13.59 4.27
C PRO A 66 7.22 13.01 5.07
N ALA A 67 7.47 12.16 6.06
CA ALA A 67 6.45 11.63 6.96
C ALA A 67 6.26 12.51 8.22
N GLY A 68 7.06 13.56 8.39
CA GLY A 68 7.08 14.42 9.56
C GLY A 68 5.92 15.40 9.60
N ALA A 69 5.44 15.74 10.80
CA ALA A 69 4.35 16.70 11.02
C ALA A 69 4.68 18.12 10.51
N ALA A 70 5.97 18.46 10.37
CA ALA A 70 6.42 19.73 9.81
C ALA A 70 5.93 19.96 8.37
N VAL A 71 5.75 18.89 7.59
CA VAL A 71 5.21 18.96 6.22
C VAL A 71 3.79 19.53 6.23
N VAL A 72 2.93 18.99 7.09
CA VAL A 72 1.54 19.43 7.21
C VAL A 72 1.48 20.87 7.75
N GLN A 73 2.27 21.20 8.76
CA GLN A 73 2.29 22.55 9.34
C GLN A 73 2.73 23.62 8.31
N ALA A 74 3.76 23.33 7.52
CA ALA A 74 4.22 24.24 6.48
C ALA A 74 3.19 24.38 5.34
N ALA A 75 2.59 23.26 4.92
CA ALA A 75 1.58 23.25 3.87
C ALA A 75 0.30 24.01 4.30
N ASP A 76 -0.17 23.80 5.52
CA ASP A 76 -1.34 24.50 6.06
C ASP A 76 -1.10 26.01 6.20
N ARG A 77 0.12 26.42 6.58
CA ARG A 77 0.50 27.85 6.60
C ARG A 77 0.42 28.47 5.21
N LEU A 78 0.96 27.79 4.19
CA LEU A 78 0.89 28.27 2.80
C LEU A 78 -0.56 28.34 2.32
N LEU A 79 -1.35 27.29 2.54
CA LEU A 79 -2.77 27.23 2.15
C LEU A 79 -3.63 28.28 2.85
N GLY A 80 -3.33 28.60 4.12
CA GLY A 80 -4.05 29.62 4.89
C GLY A 80 -3.93 31.04 4.35
N ARG A 81 -3.03 31.29 3.39
CA ARG A 81 -2.84 32.57 2.72
C ARG A 81 -3.52 32.67 1.35
N ASP A 82 -4.42 31.73 1.06
CA ASP A 82 -5.15 31.59 -0.20
C ASP A 82 -4.25 31.77 -1.44
N PRO A 83 -3.23 30.91 -1.60
CA PRO A 83 -2.25 31.09 -2.66
C PRO A 83 -2.83 30.70 -4.02
N PRO A 84 -2.21 31.11 -5.14
CA PRO A 84 -2.63 30.69 -6.48
C PRO A 84 -2.63 29.15 -6.64
N TYR A 85 -3.39 28.66 -7.63
CA TYR A 85 -3.66 27.22 -7.82
C TYR A 85 -2.41 26.34 -7.82
N ASN A 86 -1.36 26.74 -8.54
CA ASN A 86 -0.10 26.01 -8.58
C ASN A 86 0.51 25.80 -7.17
N LEU A 87 0.49 26.82 -6.31
CA LEU A 87 0.99 26.71 -4.94
C LEU A 87 0.06 25.89 -4.04
N ARG A 88 -1.27 25.99 -4.22
CA ARG A 88 -2.22 25.09 -3.56
C ARG A 88 -1.97 23.64 -3.94
N LEU A 89 -1.73 23.38 -5.22
CA LEU A 89 -1.42 22.06 -5.76
C LEU A 89 -0.15 21.47 -5.10
N ALA A 90 0.92 22.26 -5.02
CA ALA A 90 2.17 21.82 -4.36
C ALA A 90 1.97 21.56 -2.86
N ALA A 91 1.25 22.43 -2.14
CA ALA A 91 0.97 22.24 -0.71
C ALA A 91 0.10 20.99 -0.46
N VAL A 92 -0.93 20.77 -1.27
CA VAL A 92 -1.79 19.59 -1.16
C VAL A 92 -1.02 18.32 -1.53
N HIS A 93 -0.19 18.35 -2.56
CA HIS A 93 0.68 17.22 -2.91
C HIS A 93 1.60 16.82 -1.75
N ALA A 94 2.19 17.79 -1.05
CA ALA A 94 2.98 17.53 0.15
C ALA A 94 2.15 16.85 1.26
N LYS A 95 0.92 17.33 1.50
CA LYS A 95 0.01 16.73 2.50
C LYS A 95 -0.45 15.32 2.14
N VAL A 96 -0.80 15.08 0.87
CA VAL A 96 -1.18 13.77 0.37
C VAL A 96 -0.02 12.79 0.51
N GLY A 97 1.20 13.22 0.18
CA GLY A 97 2.41 12.43 0.36
C GLY A 97 2.67 12.05 1.82
N HIS A 98 2.59 13.03 2.72
CA HIS A 98 2.70 12.81 4.16
C HIS A 98 1.66 11.79 4.67
N ALA A 99 0.40 11.97 4.30
CA ALA A 99 -0.68 11.07 4.71
C ALA A 99 -0.52 9.66 4.12
N TYR A 100 -0.06 9.55 2.86
CA TYR A 100 0.24 8.25 2.24
C TYR A 100 1.31 7.47 3.01
N LEU A 101 2.38 8.14 3.45
CA LEU A 101 3.47 7.52 4.21
C LEU A 101 3.03 7.09 5.62
N ASN A 102 2.11 7.83 6.24
CA ASN A 102 1.58 7.52 7.57
C ASN A 102 0.39 6.53 7.54
N GLY A 103 -0.12 6.17 6.36
CA GLY A 103 -1.27 5.28 6.22
C GLY A 103 -2.62 5.96 6.44
N ASP A 104 -2.66 7.30 6.40
CA ASP A 104 -3.85 8.12 6.58
C ASP A 104 -4.62 8.25 5.25
N ASP A 105 -5.08 7.12 4.73
CA ASP A 105 -5.52 7.03 3.34
C ASP A 105 -6.77 7.84 3.03
N ALA A 106 -7.76 7.77 3.91
CA ALA A 106 -9.06 8.39 3.68
C ALA A 106 -8.95 9.91 3.54
N ILE A 107 -8.07 10.53 4.34
CA ILE A 107 -7.82 11.97 4.26
C ILE A 107 -6.95 12.33 3.05
N ALA A 108 -5.98 11.49 2.70
CA ALA A 108 -5.15 11.65 1.50
C ALA A 108 -5.99 11.59 0.22
N ILE A 109 -6.92 10.63 0.12
CA ILE A 109 -7.87 10.50 -1.00
C ILE A 109 -8.70 11.77 -1.12
N ARG A 110 -9.32 12.22 -0.01
CA ARG A 110 -10.16 13.43 0.00
C ARG A 110 -9.39 14.66 -0.50
N TRP A 111 -8.17 14.89 0.00
CA TRP A 111 -7.36 16.02 -0.43
C TRP A 111 -6.96 15.93 -1.90
N ALA A 112 -6.60 14.73 -2.39
CA ALA A 112 -6.28 14.51 -3.78
C ALA A 112 -7.49 14.76 -4.69
N ASP A 113 -8.68 14.27 -4.32
CA ASP A 113 -9.92 14.49 -5.08
C ASP A 113 -10.31 15.97 -5.14
N GLU A 114 -10.20 16.68 -4.02
CA GLU A 114 -10.53 18.11 -3.95
C GLU A 114 -9.65 18.94 -4.89
N ILE A 115 -8.33 18.77 -4.84
CA ILE A 115 -7.40 19.59 -5.64
C ILE A 115 -7.41 19.22 -7.13
N LEU A 116 -7.59 17.93 -7.45
CA LEU A 116 -7.71 17.46 -8.83
C LEU A 116 -9.06 17.89 -9.44
N GLY A 117 -10.14 17.88 -8.65
CA GLY A 117 -11.45 18.36 -9.07
C GLY A 117 -11.46 19.87 -9.35
N ALA A 118 -10.76 20.67 -8.53
CA ALA A 118 -10.59 22.10 -8.75
C ALA A 118 -9.76 22.44 -10.00
N GLY A 119 -8.90 21.52 -10.44
CA GLY A 119 -8.01 21.68 -11.60
C GLY A 119 -8.67 21.46 -12.96
N ALA A 120 -9.83 20.78 -13.03
CA ALA A 120 -10.51 20.47 -14.29
C ALA A 120 -10.90 21.73 -15.10
N SER A 121 -11.01 22.89 -14.45
CA SER A 121 -11.22 24.19 -15.11
C SER A 121 -9.93 24.94 -15.49
N ALA A 122 -8.76 24.48 -15.03
CA ALA A 122 -7.46 25.15 -15.16
C ALA A 122 -6.45 24.40 -16.07
N GLU A 123 -6.74 23.15 -16.47
CA GLU A 123 -5.86 22.29 -17.29
C GLU A 123 -5.44 22.91 -18.65
N ALA A 124 -6.08 23.98 -19.12
CA ALA A 124 -5.75 24.65 -20.38
C ALA A 124 -4.50 25.55 -20.34
N ALA A 125 -3.90 25.82 -19.17
CA ALA A 125 -2.81 26.80 -19.03
C ALA A 125 -1.60 26.37 -18.17
N GLY A 126 -1.59 25.14 -17.64
CA GLY A 126 -0.57 24.68 -16.70
C GLY A 126 0.81 24.48 -17.33
N ASP A 127 1.87 24.78 -16.58
CA ASP A 127 3.26 24.52 -16.99
C ASP A 127 3.69 23.06 -16.70
N ALA A 128 4.87 22.66 -17.18
CA ALA A 128 5.36 21.29 -17.03
C ALA A 128 5.53 20.84 -15.56
N ALA A 129 5.80 21.76 -14.63
CA ALA A 129 5.94 21.42 -13.22
C ALA A 129 4.56 21.11 -12.62
N GLU A 130 3.55 21.91 -12.95
CA GLU A 130 2.17 21.67 -12.54
C GLU A 130 1.66 20.33 -13.07
N ALA A 131 1.89 20.04 -14.36
CA ALA A 131 1.53 18.76 -14.96
C ALA A 131 2.20 17.56 -14.26
N GLY A 132 3.46 17.71 -13.85
CA GLY A 132 4.18 16.71 -13.07
C GLY A 132 3.54 16.45 -11.69
N ILE A 133 3.15 17.50 -10.97
CA ILE A 133 2.49 17.36 -9.66
C ILE A 133 1.10 16.71 -9.83
N VAL A 134 0.32 17.11 -10.85
CA VAL A 134 -0.98 16.50 -11.15
C VAL A 134 -0.82 15.01 -11.46
N ALA A 135 0.17 14.62 -12.26
CA ALA A 135 0.43 13.23 -12.57
C ALA A 135 0.79 12.42 -11.32
N ASP A 136 1.64 12.96 -10.43
CA ASP A 136 2.01 12.28 -9.18
C ASP A 136 0.83 12.18 -8.20
N LEU A 137 -0.02 13.20 -8.11
CA LEU A 137 -1.28 13.15 -7.34
C LEU A 137 -2.22 12.08 -7.87
N LYS A 138 -2.40 11.96 -9.20
CA LYS A 138 -3.21 10.92 -9.82
C LYS A 138 -2.64 9.52 -9.51
N ARG A 139 -1.32 9.35 -9.57
CA ARG A 139 -0.61 8.12 -9.17
C ARG A 139 -0.87 7.78 -7.70
N LEU A 140 -0.61 8.71 -6.77
CA LEU A 140 -0.81 8.50 -5.34
C LEU A 140 -2.26 8.16 -5.02
N ARG A 141 -3.23 8.85 -5.64
CA ARG A 141 -4.65 8.55 -5.49
C ARG A 141 -4.96 7.11 -5.92
N ALA A 142 -4.44 6.65 -7.06
CA ALA A 142 -4.65 5.27 -7.50
C ALA A 142 -4.13 4.24 -6.47
N LEU A 143 -2.94 4.47 -5.91
CA LEU A 143 -2.34 3.61 -4.87
C LEU A 143 -3.13 3.64 -3.55
N LEU A 144 -3.59 4.82 -3.13
CA LEU A 144 -4.44 4.99 -1.95
C LEU A 144 -5.76 4.23 -2.10
N HIS A 145 -6.40 4.33 -3.26
CA HIS A 145 -7.62 3.58 -3.56
C HIS A 145 -7.38 2.07 -3.59
N ALA A 146 -6.22 1.62 -4.08
CA ALA A 146 -5.85 0.20 -4.03
C ALA A 146 -5.75 -0.29 -2.58
N ARG A 147 -5.13 0.50 -1.69
CA ARG A 147 -4.90 0.14 -0.28
C ARG A 147 -6.19 0.11 0.55
N SER A 148 -7.02 1.14 0.47
CA SER A 148 -8.20 1.27 1.35
C SER A 148 -9.44 1.94 0.73
N GLY A 149 -9.33 2.57 -0.44
CA GLY A 149 -10.47 3.20 -1.14
C GLY A 149 -11.25 2.24 -2.05
N ASP A 150 -11.77 2.73 -3.17
CA ASP A 150 -12.48 1.89 -4.16
C ASP A 150 -11.50 1.07 -5.04
N PRO A 151 -11.51 -0.27 -4.96
CA PRO A 151 -10.61 -1.10 -5.77
C PRO A 151 -10.92 -1.06 -7.27
N ALA A 152 -12.16 -0.83 -7.70
CA ALA A 152 -12.51 -0.75 -9.12
C ALA A 152 -11.96 0.53 -9.75
N PHE A 153 -12.11 1.66 -9.03
CA PHE A 153 -11.44 2.91 -9.37
C PHE A 153 -9.92 2.72 -9.43
N ALA A 154 -9.32 2.07 -8.43
CA ALA A 154 -7.89 1.86 -8.36
C ALA A 154 -7.34 1.14 -9.61
N LEU A 155 -7.97 0.04 -10.02
CA LEU A 155 -7.55 -0.73 -11.20
C LEU A 155 -7.60 0.13 -12.47
N THR A 156 -8.68 0.89 -12.67
CA THR A 156 -8.83 1.78 -13.82
C THR A 156 -7.74 2.87 -13.83
N ALA A 157 -7.52 3.52 -12.68
CA ALA A 157 -6.54 4.59 -12.54
C ALA A 157 -5.08 4.08 -12.67
N LEU A 158 -4.79 2.87 -12.22
CA LEU A 158 -3.48 2.23 -12.39
C LEU A 158 -3.20 1.94 -13.87
N ASP A 159 -4.19 1.49 -14.63
CA ASP A 159 -4.06 1.26 -16.08
C ASP A 159 -3.83 2.58 -16.84
N GLU A 160 -4.48 3.67 -16.42
CA GLU A 160 -4.23 5.01 -16.96
C GLU A 160 -2.80 5.48 -16.66
N ALA A 161 -2.34 5.31 -15.42
CA ALA A 161 -0.99 5.67 -15.01
C ALA A 161 0.08 4.86 -15.76
N GLU A 162 -0.15 3.56 -16.01
CA GLU A 162 0.73 2.71 -16.81
C GLU A 162 0.83 3.22 -18.25
N ARG A 163 -0.30 3.49 -18.91
CA ARG A 163 -0.31 4.04 -20.28
C ARG A 163 0.42 5.38 -20.38
N ALA A 164 0.27 6.23 -19.36
CA ALA A 164 0.95 7.51 -19.26
C ALA A 164 2.42 7.39 -18.83
N ARG A 165 2.90 6.19 -18.49
CA ARG A 165 4.24 5.94 -17.89
C ARG A 165 4.48 6.78 -16.63
N ALA A 166 3.41 7.06 -15.90
CA ALA A 166 3.40 7.87 -14.69
C ALA A 166 3.52 7.04 -13.40
N ILE A 167 3.81 5.73 -13.49
CA ILE A 167 3.93 4.82 -12.36
C ILE A 167 5.09 3.85 -12.60
N THR A 168 5.81 3.52 -11.53
CA THR A 168 6.89 2.53 -11.60
C THR A 168 6.32 1.11 -11.71
N PRO A 169 7.01 0.15 -12.33
CA PRO A 169 6.56 -1.24 -12.38
C PRO A 169 6.26 -1.82 -10.99
N GLY A 170 7.11 -1.54 -10.00
CA GLY A 170 6.91 -2.02 -8.62
C GLY A 170 5.62 -1.50 -7.98
N ASP A 171 5.38 -0.19 -8.06
CA ASP A 171 4.15 0.42 -7.52
C ASP A 171 2.89 -0.07 -8.26
N LEU A 172 3.00 -0.23 -9.58
CA LEU A 172 1.91 -0.73 -10.42
C LEU A 172 1.49 -2.14 -10.00
N TRP A 173 2.45 -3.06 -9.86
CA TRP A 173 2.14 -4.44 -9.48
C TRP A 173 1.67 -4.54 -8.02
N ALA A 174 2.25 -3.75 -7.11
CA ALA A 174 1.76 -3.67 -5.73
C ALA A 174 0.31 -3.16 -5.66
N GLY A 175 0.00 -2.07 -6.37
CA GLY A 175 -1.34 -1.51 -6.45
C GLY A 175 -2.34 -2.49 -7.07
N ARG A 176 -1.99 -3.14 -8.19
CA ARG A 176 -2.84 -4.15 -8.84
C ARG A 176 -3.10 -5.35 -7.94
N ALA A 177 -2.11 -5.81 -7.19
CA ALA A 177 -2.25 -6.91 -6.24
C ALA A 177 -3.29 -6.55 -5.16
N LEU A 178 -3.08 -5.44 -4.46
CA LEU A 178 -3.96 -4.99 -3.38
C LEU A 178 -5.40 -4.75 -3.86
N ALA A 179 -5.56 -4.02 -4.97
CA ALA A 179 -6.87 -3.73 -5.53
C ALA A 179 -7.59 -5.02 -5.98
N SER A 180 -6.88 -5.96 -6.60
CA SER A 180 -7.46 -7.24 -7.05
C SER A 180 -7.87 -8.13 -5.88
N GLU A 181 -7.09 -8.18 -4.80
CA GLU A 181 -7.46 -8.92 -3.59
C GLU A 181 -8.75 -8.34 -2.98
N ARG A 182 -8.85 -7.01 -2.88
CA ARG A 182 -10.02 -6.33 -2.34
C ARG A 182 -11.25 -6.42 -3.26
N ALA A 183 -11.04 -6.52 -4.57
CA ALA A 183 -12.10 -6.79 -5.54
C ALA A 183 -12.55 -8.27 -5.56
N GLY A 184 -11.93 -9.15 -4.75
CA GLY A 184 -12.25 -10.58 -4.73
C GLY A 184 -11.75 -11.37 -5.95
N SER A 185 -10.88 -10.76 -6.77
CA SER A 185 -10.39 -11.36 -8.00
C SER A 185 -9.07 -12.10 -7.77
N ALA A 186 -9.15 -13.31 -7.20
CA ALA A 186 -7.99 -14.13 -6.84
C ALA A 186 -7.00 -14.35 -7.99
N ALA A 187 -7.47 -14.57 -9.22
CA ALA A 187 -6.58 -14.80 -10.37
C ALA A 187 -5.74 -13.56 -10.73
N HIS A 188 -6.35 -12.37 -10.73
CA HIS A 188 -5.60 -11.13 -10.98
C HIS A 188 -4.66 -10.79 -9.82
N ALA A 189 -5.09 -11.04 -8.57
CA ALA A 189 -4.26 -10.85 -7.39
C ALA A 189 -3.01 -11.74 -7.42
N VAL A 190 -3.18 -13.04 -7.68
CA VAL A 190 -2.08 -14.00 -7.81
C VAL A 190 -1.08 -13.59 -8.89
N HIS A 191 -1.59 -13.17 -10.07
CA HIS A 191 -0.73 -12.70 -11.15
C HIS A 191 0.08 -11.46 -10.73
N ALA A 192 -0.60 -10.44 -10.19
CA ALA A 192 0.04 -9.20 -9.78
C ALA A 192 1.04 -9.39 -8.63
N LEU A 193 0.74 -10.25 -7.66
CA LEU A 193 1.68 -10.64 -6.59
C LEU A 193 2.93 -11.34 -7.16
N GLY A 194 2.74 -12.24 -8.13
CA GLY A 194 3.85 -12.91 -8.79
C GLY A 194 4.77 -11.93 -9.54
N MET A 195 4.19 -10.98 -10.28
CA MET A 195 4.93 -9.92 -10.96
C MET A 195 5.60 -8.96 -9.97
N TRP A 196 4.93 -8.60 -8.89
CA TRP A 196 5.55 -7.77 -7.85
C TRP A 196 6.72 -8.50 -7.18
N ARG A 197 6.61 -9.81 -6.96
CA ARG A 197 7.67 -10.61 -6.35
C ARG A 197 8.96 -10.61 -7.16
N SER A 198 8.86 -10.61 -8.50
CA SER A 198 10.05 -10.58 -9.37
C SER A 198 10.80 -9.25 -9.35
N GLU A 199 10.18 -8.17 -8.85
CA GLU A 199 10.76 -6.83 -8.79
C GLU A 199 11.40 -6.52 -7.43
N VAL A 200 11.15 -7.33 -6.39
CA VAL A 200 11.64 -7.08 -5.02
C VAL A 200 12.82 -7.97 -4.67
N ALA A 201 13.76 -7.41 -3.90
CA ALA A 201 14.93 -8.14 -3.43
C ALA A 201 14.53 -9.29 -2.47
N ASP A 202 15.25 -10.40 -2.58
CA ASP A 202 15.06 -11.54 -1.68
C ASP A 202 15.31 -11.15 -0.21
N GLY A 203 14.49 -11.72 0.69
CA GLY A 203 14.60 -11.46 2.13
C GLY A 203 14.06 -10.11 2.60
N SER A 204 13.67 -9.21 1.68
CA SER A 204 13.01 -7.94 2.00
C SER A 204 11.68 -8.14 2.75
N PRO A 205 11.24 -7.16 3.57
CA PRO A 205 9.90 -7.18 4.15
C PRO A 205 8.79 -7.35 3.10
N GLU A 206 8.93 -6.72 1.93
CA GLU A 206 8.02 -6.80 0.80
C GLU A 206 7.96 -8.22 0.24
N ALA A 207 9.11 -8.87 0.01
CA ALA A 207 9.15 -10.26 -0.44
C ALA A 207 8.39 -11.18 0.53
N ARG A 208 8.63 -11.05 1.84
CA ARG A 208 7.93 -11.85 2.88
C ARG A 208 6.43 -11.59 2.89
N TYR A 209 6.02 -10.34 2.73
CA TYR A 209 4.60 -9.98 2.61
C TYR A 209 3.98 -10.68 1.40
N ILE A 210 4.57 -10.52 0.21
CA ILE A 210 4.06 -11.10 -1.03
C ILE A 210 3.97 -12.62 -0.93
N GLU A 211 5.02 -13.27 -0.45
CA GLU A 211 5.07 -14.73 -0.24
C GLU A 211 3.99 -15.20 0.73
N SER A 212 3.74 -14.47 1.81
CA SER A 212 2.67 -14.79 2.77
C SER A 212 1.27 -14.70 2.14
N ARG A 213 1.04 -13.68 1.28
CA ARG A 213 -0.23 -13.51 0.56
C ARG A 213 -0.43 -14.61 -0.48
N LEU A 214 0.61 -14.92 -1.25
CA LEU A 214 0.59 -16.02 -2.22
C LEU A 214 0.29 -17.37 -1.56
N ALA A 215 0.90 -17.67 -0.41
CA ALA A 215 0.62 -18.89 0.35
C ALA A 215 -0.84 -18.95 0.86
N ALA A 216 -1.39 -17.82 1.32
CA ALA A 216 -2.79 -17.74 1.72
C ALA A 216 -3.74 -18.00 0.54
N LEU A 217 -3.45 -17.40 -0.63
CA LEU A 217 -4.22 -17.62 -1.87
C LEU A 217 -4.07 -19.04 -2.41
N ALA A 218 -2.93 -19.71 -2.18
CA ALA A 218 -2.76 -21.11 -2.55
C ALA A 218 -3.69 -22.05 -1.81
N THR A 219 -4.02 -21.70 -0.57
CA THR A 219 -4.96 -22.49 0.24
C THR A 219 -6.41 -22.27 -0.20
N THR A 220 -6.77 -21.04 -0.59
CA THR A 220 -8.16 -20.65 -0.84
C THR A 220 -8.56 -20.65 -2.32
N ALA A 221 -7.60 -20.57 -3.24
CA ALA A 221 -7.83 -20.46 -4.68
C ALA A 221 -6.79 -21.22 -5.54
N PRO A 222 -6.58 -22.54 -5.33
CA PRO A 222 -5.56 -23.32 -6.04
C PRO A 222 -5.77 -23.36 -7.57
N ASP A 223 -7.01 -23.30 -8.05
CA ASP A 223 -7.29 -23.26 -9.49
C ASP A 223 -6.89 -21.92 -10.13
N ALA A 224 -6.94 -20.82 -9.37
CA ALA A 224 -6.50 -19.52 -9.87
C ALA A 224 -4.99 -19.53 -10.14
N LEU A 225 -4.21 -20.14 -9.25
CA LEU A 225 -2.76 -20.35 -9.43
C LEU A 225 -2.46 -21.15 -10.68
N ARG A 226 -3.10 -22.31 -10.88
CA ARG A 226 -2.89 -23.14 -12.09
C ARG A 226 -3.19 -22.37 -13.37
N ARG A 227 -4.31 -21.63 -13.40
CA ARG A 227 -4.67 -20.82 -14.57
C ARG A 227 -3.67 -19.70 -14.85
N VAL A 228 -3.17 -19.03 -13.82
CA VAL A 228 -2.18 -17.97 -14.01
C VAL A 228 -0.84 -18.55 -14.45
N ALA A 229 -0.38 -19.64 -13.81
CA ALA A 229 0.84 -20.34 -14.21
C ALA A 229 0.81 -20.75 -15.69
N ALA A 230 -0.32 -21.31 -16.16
CA ALA A 230 -0.50 -21.72 -17.54
C ALA A 230 -0.49 -20.55 -18.56
N ARG A 231 -0.85 -19.34 -18.14
CA ARG A 231 -0.89 -18.14 -19.01
C ARG A 231 0.45 -17.39 -19.09
N SER A 232 1.38 -17.68 -18.18
CA SER A 232 2.67 -17.00 -18.13
C SER A 232 3.84 -18.01 -18.11
N PRO A 233 3.86 -19.00 -19.01
CA PRO A 233 4.83 -20.09 -18.96
C PRO A 233 6.27 -19.56 -19.03
N GLY A 234 7.17 -20.21 -18.29
CA GLY A 234 8.60 -19.89 -18.29
C GLY A 234 9.01 -18.71 -17.39
N THR A 235 8.07 -18.06 -16.70
CA THR A 235 8.40 -17.01 -15.71
C THR A 235 8.66 -17.60 -14.32
N PRO A 236 9.57 -17.02 -13.51
CA PRO A 236 9.74 -17.38 -12.10
C PRO A 236 8.44 -17.37 -11.30
N ALA A 237 7.60 -16.37 -11.57
CA ALA A 237 6.27 -16.26 -10.99
C ALA A 237 5.39 -17.47 -11.34
N ALA A 238 5.30 -17.86 -12.61
CA ALA A 238 4.50 -19.02 -13.01
C ALA A 238 5.02 -20.33 -12.43
N LEU A 239 6.34 -20.52 -12.33
CA LEU A 239 6.93 -21.68 -11.68
C LEU A 239 6.55 -21.75 -10.19
N CYS A 240 6.68 -20.64 -9.46
CA CYS A 240 6.25 -20.55 -8.07
C CYS A 240 4.75 -20.89 -7.92
N MET A 241 3.90 -20.36 -8.80
CA MET A 241 2.45 -20.60 -8.78
C MET A 241 2.09 -22.06 -9.08
N ALA A 242 2.77 -22.70 -10.04
CA ALA A 242 2.63 -24.11 -10.35
C ALA A 242 2.99 -24.99 -9.14
N ILE A 243 4.12 -24.69 -8.49
CA ILE A 243 4.59 -25.38 -7.28
C ILE A 243 3.58 -25.22 -6.13
N MET A 244 3.09 -24.00 -5.88
CA MET A 244 2.07 -23.75 -4.86
C MET A 244 0.75 -24.47 -5.16
N ALA A 245 0.45 -24.71 -6.44
CA ALA A 245 -0.72 -25.46 -6.87
C ALA A 245 -0.55 -26.99 -6.79
N GLY A 246 0.64 -27.49 -6.42
CA GLY A 246 0.91 -28.91 -6.21
C GLY A 246 1.80 -29.56 -7.27
N ASP A 247 2.29 -28.82 -8.26
CA ASP A 247 3.26 -29.36 -9.21
C ASP A 247 4.60 -29.64 -8.52
N SER A 248 5.34 -30.63 -9.01
CA SER A 248 6.61 -31.01 -8.39
C SER A 248 7.62 -29.86 -8.50
N PRO A 249 8.33 -29.52 -7.41
CA PRO A 249 9.36 -28.50 -7.45
C PRO A 249 10.45 -28.93 -8.43
N VAL A 250 10.75 -28.06 -9.38
CA VAL A 250 11.93 -28.19 -10.24
C VAL A 250 13.02 -27.35 -9.60
N ALA A 251 14.28 -27.82 -9.61
CA ALA A 251 15.40 -26.96 -9.27
C ALA A 251 15.40 -25.78 -10.26
N ALA A 252 14.97 -24.61 -9.79
CA ALA A 252 14.77 -23.44 -10.63
C ALA A 252 15.43 -22.24 -9.95
N GLU A 253 16.22 -21.50 -10.72
CA GLU A 253 16.59 -20.14 -10.36
C GLU A 253 15.44 -19.20 -10.76
N PRO A 254 15.19 -18.12 -9.98
CA PRO A 254 15.84 -17.73 -8.72
C PRO A 254 15.44 -18.56 -7.49
N SER A 255 16.31 -18.57 -6.47
CA SER A 255 16.21 -19.40 -5.26
C SER A 255 14.87 -19.28 -4.51
N TRP A 256 14.22 -18.12 -4.58
CA TRP A 256 12.93 -17.87 -3.94
C TRP A 256 11.79 -18.75 -4.49
N ILE A 257 11.89 -19.26 -5.73
CA ILE A 257 10.91 -20.23 -6.27
C ILE A 257 10.86 -21.47 -5.39
N THR A 258 12.00 -21.90 -4.85
CA THR A 258 12.09 -23.07 -3.95
C THR A 258 11.30 -22.84 -2.65
N ALA A 259 11.20 -21.57 -2.20
CA ALA A 259 10.43 -21.21 -1.02
C ALA A 259 8.91 -21.29 -1.25
N CYS A 260 8.46 -21.35 -2.51
CA CYS A 260 7.05 -21.52 -2.87
C CYS A 260 6.53 -22.95 -2.66
N ALA A 261 7.43 -23.93 -2.46
CA ALA A 261 7.01 -25.27 -2.11
C ALA A 261 6.23 -25.25 -0.78
N PRO A 262 5.06 -25.92 -0.70
CA PRO A 262 4.30 -25.97 0.53
C PRO A 262 5.17 -26.52 1.65
N ARG A 263 5.41 -25.70 2.68
CA ARG A 263 6.19 -26.14 3.84
C ARG A 263 5.43 -27.27 4.50
N LYS A 264 6.07 -28.44 4.64
CA LYS A 264 5.51 -29.54 5.44
C LYS A 264 5.28 -29.01 6.86
N VAL A 265 4.02 -28.78 7.21
CA VAL A 265 3.64 -28.39 8.57
C VAL A 265 4.01 -29.57 9.46
N ARG A 266 5.02 -29.40 10.32
CA ARG A 266 5.34 -30.39 11.36
C ARG A 266 4.24 -30.28 12.41
N VAL A 267 3.18 -31.05 12.26
CA VAL A 267 2.17 -31.22 13.29
C VAL A 267 2.82 -32.03 14.41
N GLY A 268 3.38 -31.33 15.40
CA GLY A 268 3.81 -31.96 16.64
C GLY A 268 2.57 -32.43 17.39
N VAL A 269 2.34 -33.74 17.43
CA VAL A 269 1.28 -34.33 18.27
C VAL A 269 1.71 -34.11 19.72
N LEU A 270 1.03 -33.21 20.44
CA LEU A 270 1.14 -33.11 21.88
C LEU A 270 0.46 -34.36 22.47
N LEU A 271 1.26 -35.36 22.86
CA LEU A 271 0.75 -36.51 23.58
C LEU A 271 0.28 -36.06 24.98
N PRO A 272 -0.95 -36.42 25.41
CA PRO A 272 -1.40 -36.17 26.78
C PRO A 272 -0.50 -36.94 27.76
N ARG A 273 -0.14 -36.28 28.86
CA ARG A 273 0.62 -36.87 29.97
C ARG A 273 -0.26 -37.77 30.83
#